data_AF-A0A0X1RXY2-F1
#
_entry.id   AF-A0A0X1RXY2-F1
#
_cell.length_a   1.000
_cell.length_b   1.000
_cell.length_c   1.000
_cell.angle_alpha   90.00
_cell.angle_beta   90.00
_cell.angle_gamma   90.00
#
_symmetry.space_group_name_H-M   'P 1'
#
loop_
_entity.id
_entity.type
_entity.pdbx_description
1 polymer ?
#
loop_
_entity_poly.entity_id
_entity_poly.type
_entity_poly.pdbx_seq_one_letter_code
_entity_poly.pdbx_strand_id
1 'polypeptide(L)'
;MEDALHYFVISTTAGYYAQSGFVADIEEAQAFCSEIEAERAAQIIKGTVCSQSVSYDELEQSFLELSAQYDILYTLDEQQAIQSICVELQAI
;
A
#
# COMPACT_ATOMS: atom_id res chain seq x y z
N MET A 1 8.38 -12.80 21.19
CA MET A 1 7.52 -11.65 20.85
C MET A 1 7.33 -11.82 19.36
N GLU A 2 6.13 -12.14 18.90
CA GLU A 2 5.89 -12.31 17.47
C GLU A 2 6.08 -10.93 16.83
N ASP A 3 7.10 -10.80 16.00
CA ASP A 3 7.56 -9.54 15.41
C ASP A 3 6.62 -9.22 14.24
N ALA A 4 5.44 -8.68 14.57
CA ALA A 4 4.38 -8.37 13.61
C ALA A 4 3.75 -7.00 13.89
N LEU A 5 3.38 -6.31 12.81
CA LEU A 5 2.56 -5.11 12.87
C LEU A 5 1.09 -5.51 12.91
N HIS A 6 0.39 -5.08 13.95
CA HIS A 6 -1.05 -5.28 14.09
C HIS A 6 -1.81 -4.03 13.65
N TYR A 7 -2.86 -4.22 12.86
CA TYR A 7 -3.72 -3.15 12.36
C TYR A 7 -5.16 -3.63 12.22
N PHE A 8 -6.07 -2.70 12.03
CA PHE A 8 -7.49 -2.97 11.87
C PHE A 8 -7.98 -2.45 10.53
N VAL A 9 -8.89 -3.19 9.91
CA VAL A 9 -9.62 -2.77 8.71
C VAL A 9 -11.12 -2.89 8.96
N ILE A 10 -11.93 -2.24 8.12
CA ILE A 10 -13.39 -2.29 8.28
C ILE A 10 -14.00 -2.99 7.07
N SER A 11 -14.62 -4.13 7.29
CA SER A 11 -15.38 -4.88 6.29
C SER A 11 -16.84 -4.44 6.28
N THR A 12 -17.44 -4.35 5.09
CA THR A 12 -18.87 -4.09 4.91
C THR A 12 -19.46 -5.07 3.89
N THR A 13 -20.76 -4.97 3.61
CA THR A 13 -21.39 -5.75 2.53
C THR A 13 -20.95 -5.32 1.12
N ALA A 14 -20.35 -4.13 0.98
CA ALA A 14 -19.86 -3.60 -0.29
C ALA A 14 -18.36 -3.88 -0.54
N GLY A 15 -17.66 -4.43 0.46
CA GLY A 15 -16.20 -4.59 0.46
C GLY A 15 -15.55 -3.93 1.68
N TYR A 16 -14.24 -3.74 1.62
CA TYR A 16 -13.45 -3.10 2.66
C TYR A 16 -13.44 -1.59 2.51
N TYR A 17 -13.49 -0.87 3.62
CA TYR A 17 -13.44 0.58 3.64
C TYR A 17 -12.07 1.10 3.20
N ALA A 18 -12.07 2.06 2.28
CA ALA A 18 -10.88 2.78 1.82
C ALA A 18 -11.18 4.29 1.76
N GLN A 19 -10.14 5.12 1.68
CA GLN A 19 -10.31 6.57 1.60
C GLN A 19 -11.11 7.01 0.35
N SER A 20 -11.05 6.23 -0.72
CA SER A 20 -11.77 6.44 -1.99
C SER A 20 -13.19 5.83 -2.01
N GLY A 21 -13.62 5.16 -0.93
CA GLY A 21 -14.92 4.47 -0.85
C GLY A 21 -14.78 3.04 -0.34
N PHE A 22 -15.05 2.07 -1.22
CA PHE A 22 -14.97 0.64 -0.90
C PHE A 22 -14.16 -0.11 -1.96
N VAL A 23 -13.31 -1.02 -1.50
CA VAL A 23 -12.43 -1.86 -2.31
C VAL A 23 -12.75 -3.33 -2.07
N ALA A 24 -12.50 -4.17 -3.07
CA ALA A 24 -12.72 -5.61 -2.94
C ALA A 24 -11.58 -6.30 -2.17
N ASP A 25 -10.36 -5.77 -2.27
CA ASP A 25 -9.17 -6.33 -1.65
C ASP A 25 -8.91 -5.70 -0.27
N ILE A 26 -8.44 -6.50 0.67
CA ILE A 26 -8.06 -6.07 2.01
C ILE A 26 -6.74 -5.29 2.00
N GLU A 27 -5.85 -5.56 1.04
CA GLU A 27 -4.55 -4.87 0.92
C GLU A 27 -4.70 -3.40 0.52
N GLU A 28 -5.78 -3.08 -0.19
CA GLU A 28 -6.14 -1.71 -0.58
C GLU A 28 -6.98 -0.99 0.50
N ALA A 29 -7.34 -1.70 1.58
CA ALA A 29 -8.20 -1.15 2.61
C ALA A 29 -7.46 -0.10 3.46
N GLN A 30 -8.24 0.83 4.01
CA GLN A 30 -7.74 1.75 5.01
C GLN A 30 -7.37 0.98 6.29
N ALA A 31 -6.09 0.95 6.60
CA ALA A 31 -5.58 0.43 7.87
C ALA A 31 -5.74 1.48 8.99
N PHE A 32 -6.11 1.00 10.18
CA PHE A 32 -6.18 1.76 11.42
C PHE A 32 -5.20 1.17 12.43
N CYS A 33 -4.41 2.01 13.09
CA CYS A 33 -3.49 1.60 14.15
C CYS A 33 -4.16 1.53 15.54
N SER A 34 -5.42 1.95 15.65
CA SER A 34 -6.19 2.03 16.89
C SER A 34 -7.54 1.36 16.71
N GLU A 35 -7.82 0.35 17.54
CA GLU A 35 -9.10 -0.37 17.54
C GLU A 35 -10.27 0.59 17.80
N ILE A 36 -10.12 1.53 18.74
CA ILE A 36 -11.16 2.49 19.10
C ILE A 36 -11.51 3.40 17.91
N GLU A 37 -10.52 3.80 17.12
CA GLU A 37 -10.76 4.61 15.91
C GLU A 37 -11.44 3.78 14.82
N ALA A 38 -11.00 2.53 14.64
CA ALA A 38 -11.63 1.60 13.70
C ALA A 38 -13.09 1.32 14.07
N GLU A 39 -13.39 1.11 15.35
CA GLU A 39 -14.77 0.89 15.84
C GLU A 39 -15.66 2.11 15.61
N ARG A 40 -15.16 3.31 15.92
CA ARG A 40 -15.91 4.55 15.67
C ARG A 40 -16.21 4.72 14.19
N ALA A 41 -15.23 4.49 13.32
CA ALA A 41 -15.44 4.54 11.88
C ALA A 41 -16.44 3.47 11.44
N ALA A 42 -16.30 2.23 11.93
CA ALA A 42 -17.19 1.11 11.60
C ALA A 42 -18.65 1.39 11.97
N GLN A 43 -18.91 2.07 13.09
CA GLN A 43 -20.26 2.49 13.46
C GLN A 43 -20.87 3.48 12.46
N ILE A 44 -20.08 4.41 11.92
CA ILE A 44 -20.53 5.41 10.95
C ILE A 44 -20.88 4.73 9.62
N ILE A 45 -20.01 3.86 9.13
CA ILE A 45 -20.17 3.19 7.83
C ILE A 45 -20.94 1.86 7.91
N LYS A 46 -21.42 1.49 9.09
CA LYS A 46 -22.12 0.22 9.38
C LYS A 46 -21.32 -1.02 8.96
N GLY A 47 -20.03 -0.99 9.27
CA GLY A 47 -19.10 -2.08 9.01
C GLY A 47 -18.77 -2.92 10.25
N THR A 48 -17.88 -3.89 10.06
CA THR A 48 -17.32 -4.74 11.10
C THR A 48 -15.81 -4.55 11.10
N VAL A 49 -15.24 -4.34 12.29
CA VAL A 49 -13.79 -4.24 12.47
C VAL A 49 -13.18 -5.62 12.37
N CYS A 50 -12.14 -5.75 11.54
CA CYS A 50 -11.36 -6.96 11.38
C CYS A 50 -9.91 -6.66 11.80
N SER A 51 -9.40 -7.41 12.76
CA SER A 51 -7.98 -7.34 13.15
C SER A 51 -7.14 -8.09 12.12
N GLN A 52 -6.00 -7.52 11.76
CA GLN A 52 -5.01 -8.05 10.83
C GLN A 52 -3.62 -7.96 11.44
N SER A 53 -2.74 -8.82 10.97
CA SER A 53 -1.33 -8.83 11.36
C SER A 53 -0.48 -9.15 10.15
N VAL A 54 0.60 -8.41 9.97
CA VAL A 54 1.63 -8.69 8.98
C VAL A 54 2.95 -8.84 9.71
N SER A 55 3.71 -9.89 9.40
CA SER A 55 5.04 -10.08 9.97
C SER A 55 6.03 -9.08 9.37
N TYR A 56 7.09 -8.75 10.11
CA TYR A 56 8.14 -7.88 9.56
C TYR A 56 8.88 -8.54 8.39
N ASP A 57 9.01 -9.87 8.38
CA ASP A 57 9.60 -10.61 7.26
C ASP A 57 8.76 -10.46 5.98
N GLU A 58 7.43 -10.55 6.07
CA GLU A 58 6.52 -10.32 4.94
C GLU A 58 6.58 -8.88 4.45
N LEU A 59 6.65 -7.90 5.37
CA LEU A 59 6.81 -6.49 5.01
C LEU A 59 8.14 -6.23 4.28
N GLU A 60 9.24 -6.83 4.74
CA GLU A 60 10.55 -6.70 4.11
C GLU A 60 10.56 -7.30 2.71
N GLN A 61 9.92 -8.47 2.51
CA GLN A 61 9.77 -9.07 1.18
C GLN A 61 8.96 -8.19 0.24
N SER A 62 7.81 -7.68 0.68
CA SER A 62 7.00 -6.75 -0.12
C SER A 62 7.76 -5.47 -0.49
N PHE A 63 8.60 -4.97 0.40
CA PHE A 63 9.46 -3.81 0.11
C PHE A 63 10.53 -4.13 -0.94
N LEU A 64 11.20 -5.28 -0.84
CA LEU A 64 12.19 -5.73 -1.81
C LEU A 64 11.57 -5.94 -3.20
N GLU A 65 10.36 -6.50 -3.26
CA GLU A 65 9.62 -6.70 -4.51
C GLU A 65 9.21 -5.37 -5.15
N LEU A 66 8.69 -4.41 -4.38
CA LEU A 66 8.41 -3.07 -4.90
C LEU A 66 9.69 -2.38 -5.40
N SER A 67 10.79 -2.48 -4.65
CA SER A 67 12.08 -1.92 -5.07
C SER A 67 12.54 -2.51 -6.41
N ALA A 68 12.40 -3.83 -6.57
CA ALA A 68 12.74 -4.51 -7.82
C ALA A 68 11.82 -4.10 -8.98
N GLN A 69 10.52 -3.87 -8.72
CA GLN A 69 9.61 -3.33 -9.74
C GLN A 69 9.99 -1.91 -10.15
N TYR A 70 10.44 -1.09 -9.19
CA TYR A 70 10.89 0.28 -9.48
C TYR A 70 12.21 0.34 -10.25
N ASP A 71 13.13 -0.61 -10.01
CA ASP A 71 14.38 -0.74 -10.78
C ASP A 71 14.14 -1.10 -12.27
N ILE A 72 12.93 -1.55 -12.62
CA ILE A 72 12.53 -1.95 -13.98
C ILE A 72 11.56 -0.93 -14.62
N LEU A 73 11.36 0.25 -14.03
CA LEU A 73 10.45 1.28 -14.59
C LEU A 73 10.80 1.70 -16.03
N TYR A 74 12.06 1.57 -16.40
CA TYR A 74 12.55 1.86 -17.74
C TYR A 74 13.43 0.72 -18.22
N THR A 75 13.18 0.27 -19.44
CA THR A 75 14.11 -0.59 -20.16
C THR A 75 15.46 0.12 -20.36
N LEU A 76 16.53 -0.65 -20.59
CA LEU A 76 17.86 -0.07 -20.84
C LEU A 76 17.85 0.95 -21.99
N ASP A 77 17.06 0.69 -23.03
CA ASP A 77 16.91 1.58 -24.19
C ASP A 77 16.21 2.89 -23.79
N GLU A 78 15.19 2.84 -22.94
CA GLU A 78 14.50 4.03 -22.43
C GLU A 78 15.42 4.85 -21.49
N GLN A 79 16.22 4.18 -20.67
CA GLN A 79 17.21 4.86 -19.82
C GLN A 79 18.26 5.58 -20.66
N GLN A 80 18.75 4.96 -21.74
CA GLN A 80 19.69 5.59 -22.67
C GLN A 80 19.08 6.78 -23.41
N ALA A 81 17.80 6.66 -23.82
CA ALA A 81 17.08 7.75 -24.46
C ALA A 81 16.89 8.95 -23.52
N ILE A 82 16.50 8.70 -22.26
CA ILE A 82 16.39 9.75 -21.23
C ILE A 82 17.74 10.42 -21.00
N GLN A 83 18.82 9.63 -20.89
CA GLN A 83 20.16 10.16 -20.66
C GLN A 83 20.64 11.04 -21.82
N SER A 84 20.36 10.66 -23.08
CA SER A 84 20.70 11.46 -24.26
C SER A 84 20.00 12.82 -24.22
N ILE A 85 18.70 12.84 -23.90
CA ILE A 85 17.92 14.08 -23.80
C ILE A 85 18.45 14.97 -22.66
N CYS A 86 18.78 14.40 -21.51
CA CYS A 86 19.35 15.15 -20.39
C CYS A 86 20.69 15.82 -20.73
N VAL A 87 21.56 15.15 -21.49
CA VAL A 87 22.84 15.70 -21.95
C VAL A 87 22.61 16.85 -22.94
N GLU A 88 21.67 16.70 -23.87
CA GLU A 88 21.31 17.76 -24.83
C GLU A 88 20.76 19.01 -24.12
N LEU A 89 19.92 18.84 -23.10
CA LEU A 89 19.36 19.94 -22.31
C LEU A 89 20.41 20.67 -21.45
N GLN A 90 21.48 19.99 -21.03
CA GLN A 90 22.59 20.60 -20.29
C GLN A 90 23.57 21.38 -21.18
N ALA A 91 23.52 21.17 -22.50
CA ALA A 91 24.37 21.84 -23.47
C ALA A 91 23.77 23.16 -24.00
N ILE A 92 22.57 23.54 -23.53
CA ILE A 92 21.87 24.80 -23.82
C ILE A 92 22.04 25.75 -22.64
#